data_AF-A0A8D0EJI1-F1
#
_entry.id   AF-A0A8D0EJI1-F1
#
_cell.length_a   1.000
_cell.length_b   1.000
_cell.length_c   1.000
_cell.angle_alpha   90.00
_cell.angle_beta   90.00
_cell.angle_gamma   90.00
#
_symmetry.space_group_name_H-M   'P 1'
#
loop_
_entity.id
_entity.type
_entity.pdbx_description
1 polymer ?
#
loop_
_entity_poly.entity_id
_entity_poly.type
_entity_poly.pdbx_seq_one_letter_code
_entity_poly.pdbx_strand_id
1 'polypeptide(L)'
;MGTKGHTEVIVPHLTESYNSHRDPPEEEIPFCTLKSFPAAIEHTIQWARDKFESSFSHKPSLFNKFWQTYPSAEEVLQRIKSGESLEGCFHVIKTLSRRPRSWTQCVELARVKFEKYFSHKALQLLHSFPLDTRLKDGSLFWQSPKRPPFPVKFEFNDPLHCGFIVSAAKLFATVYCVPFTEKVIHIVTVFQPHNLDVVQTDETARKPDHIPVSSEDERNAIFQLEKSILSNEALENDLQMKPISFEKDDDSNGHIDFITAASNLRAKMYNIEPADRFKTKRIAGKIIPAIATATAAVSGLVRMFFKINAFISNLIFFFLINGISFTIWDRWTIYGKEDFTLLDFINAVREKYGIEPTMVVQGVKMLYVPVMPGHIKRLKLTMQKLVKPSADKKYVDLTVSFAPETDGEEDLPGPPVRYYFVQEDN
;
A
#
# COMPACT_ATOMS: atom_id res chain seq x y z
N MET A 1 1.95 23.31 -1.34
CA MET A 1 1.09 22.83 -0.22
C MET A 1 0.55 24.03 0.57
N GLY A 2 -0.72 24.35 0.40
CA GLY A 2 -1.36 25.52 1.00
C GLY A 2 -0.70 26.81 0.52
N THR A 3 -0.22 27.62 1.46
CA THR A 3 0.53 28.85 1.18
C THR A 3 2.00 28.61 0.83
N LYS A 4 2.51 27.39 1.03
CA LYS A 4 3.88 27.02 0.69
C LYS A 4 3.98 26.56 -0.76
N GLY A 5 5.01 27.00 -1.46
CA GLY A 5 5.39 26.53 -2.78
C GLY A 5 6.90 26.67 -2.95
N HIS A 6 7.47 25.88 -3.85
CA HIS A 6 8.87 26.00 -4.24
C HIS A 6 8.96 25.92 -5.77
N THR A 7 10.05 26.44 -6.32
CA THR A 7 10.39 26.33 -7.74
C THR A 7 11.84 25.90 -7.83
N GLU A 8 12.11 24.88 -8.62
CA GLU A 8 13.46 24.39 -8.89
C GLU A 8 13.72 24.44 -10.39
N VAL A 9 14.91 24.86 -10.78
CA VAL A 9 15.33 24.97 -12.19
C VAL A 9 16.40 23.93 -12.45
N ILE A 10 16.13 23.06 -13.42
CA ILE A 10 17.04 21.98 -13.79
C ILE A 10 17.59 22.27 -15.19
N VAL A 11 18.88 22.57 -15.27
CA VAL A 11 19.60 22.86 -16.52
C VAL A 11 20.65 21.77 -16.76
N PRO A 12 20.59 21.06 -17.90
CA PRO A 12 21.59 20.05 -18.25
C PRO A 12 23.01 20.61 -18.19
N HIS A 13 23.93 19.82 -17.63
CA HIS A 13 25.35 20.14 -17.46
C HIS A 13 25.66 21.36 -16.57
N LEU A 14 24.66 21.93 -15.88
CA LEU A 14 24.83 23.11 -15.03
C LEU A 14 24.29 22.93 -13.61
N THR A 15 23.14 22.29 -13.42
CA THR A 15 22.53 22.10 -12.09
C THR A 15 22.42 20.62 -11.72
N GLU A 16 22.05 20.33 -10.48
CA GLU A 16 21.64 18.98 -10.11
C GLU A 16 20.28 18.60 -10.73
N SER A 17 19.92 17.33 -10.60
CA SER A 17 18.59 16.82 -10.98
C SER A 17 17.67 16.86 -9.76
N TYR A 18 16.34 16.85 -9.99
CA TYR A 18 15.35 16.77 -8.91
C TYR A 18 15.63 15.63 -7.92
N ASN A 19 16.11 14.48 -8.42
CA ASN A 19 16.36 13.28 -7.62
C ASN A 19 17.67 13.33 -6.82
N SER A 20 18.49 14.36 -6.99
CA SER A 20 19.71 14.54 -6.21
C SER A 20 19.40 14.82 -4.74
N HIS A 21 18.25 15.43 -4.46
CA HIS A 21 17.70 15.60 -3.12
C HIS A 21 16.57 14.59 -2.89
N ARG A 22 16.59 13.94 -1.73
CA ARG A 22 15.49 13.07 -1.30
C ARG A 22 14.51 13.88 -0.47
N ASP A 23 13.28 14.00 -0.96
CA ASP A 23 12.19 14.50 -0.15
C ASP A 23 12.00 13.60 1.08
N PRO A 24 11.61 14.17 2.24
CA PRO A 24 11.27 13.38 3.41
C PRO A 24 10.16 12.37 3.05
N PRO A 25 10.32 11.07 3.35
CA PRO A 25 9.28 10.10 3.08
C PRO A 25 8.04 10.40 3.93
N GLU A 26 6.85 10.01 3.44
CA GLU A 26 5.64 10.06 4.27
C GLU A 26 5.84 9.18 5.51
N GLU A 27 5.59 9.73 6.71
CA GLU A 27 5.60 8.95 7.94
C GLU A 27 4.39 8.00 7.96
N GLU A 28 4.64 6.70 7.78
CA GLU A 28 3.61 5.68 7.93
C GLU A 28 3.35 5.38 9.41
N ILE A 29 2.06 5.35 9.80
CA ILE A 29 1.67 5.01 11.16
C ILE A 29 1.95 3.52 11.39
N PRO A 30 2.69 3.14 12.44
CA PRO A 30 2.98 1.73 12.71
C PRO A 30 1.70 0.90 12.84
N PHE A 31 1.70 -0.31 12.26
CA PHE A 31 0.53 -1.20 12.27
C PHE A 31 -0.01 -1.50 13.68
N CYS A 32 0.88 -1.65 14.67
CA CYS A 32 0.48 -1.88 16.07
C CYS A 32 -0.29 -0.69 16.65
N THR A 33 0.09 0.54 16.29
CA THR A 33 -0.59 1.78 16.68
C THR A 33 -2.00 1.82 16.09
N LEU A 34 -2.15 1.47 14.81
CA LEU A 34 -3.48 1.39 14.17
C LEU A 34 -4.32 0.25 14.75
N LYS A 35 -3.74 -0.93 14.98
CA LYS A 35 -4.44 -2.14 15.45
C LYS A 35 -4.92 -2.02 16.90
N SER A 36 -4.06 -1.58 17.82
CA SER A 36 -4.29 -1.72 19.27
C SER A 36 -3.97 -0.49 20.11
N PHE A 37 -3.09 0.44 19.69
CA PHE A 37 -2.63 1.54 20.54
C PHE A 37 -2.68 2.91 19.85
N PRO A 38 -3.86 3.40 19.42
CA PRO A 38 -3.96 4.75 18.90
C PRO A 38 -3.71 5.77 20.02
N ALA A 39 -3.06 6.88 19.67
CA ALA A 39 -2.72 7.96 20.61
C ALA A 39 -3.21 9.33 20.10
N ALA A 40 -3.48 9.45 18.80
CA ALA A 40 -3.94 10.65 18.14
C ALA A 40 -5.15 10.33 17.23
N ILE A 41 -5.91 11.36 16.88
CA ILE A 41 -7.14 11.20 16.09
C ILE A 41 -6.83 10.67 14.68
N GLU A 42 -5.70 11.06 14.10
CA GLU A 42 -5.16 10.59 12.82
C GLU A 42 -5.06 9.06 12.78
N HIS A 43 -4.64 8.43 13.89
CA HIS A 43 -4.53 6.96 13.99
C HIS A 43 -5.91 6.30 13.92
N THR A 44 -6.91 6.90 14.57
CA THR A 44 -8.28 6.35 14.56
C THR A 44 -8.98 6.59 13.23
N ILE A 45 -8.68 7.70 12.54
CA ILE A 45 -9.20 8.00 11.20
C ILE A 45 -8.62 7.03 10.18
N GLN A 46 -7.29 6.81 10.22
CA GLN A 46 -6.66 5.82 9.33
C GLN A 46 -7.21 4.41 9.62
N TRP A 47 -7.35 4.02 10.88
CA TRP A 47 -8.00 2.75 11.23
C TRP A 47 -9.43 2.62 10.68
N ALA A 48 -10.23 3.70 10.76
CA ALA A 48 -11.60 3.73 10.26
C ALA A 48 -11.63 3.62 8.73
N ARG A 49 -10.71 4.29 8.03
CA ARG A 49 -10.50 4.16 6.59
C ARG A 49 -10.14 2.71 6.20
N ASP A 50 -9.20 2.07 6.91
CA ASP A 50 -8.84 0.68 6.66
C ASP A 50 -10.03 -0.27 6.89
N LYS A 51 -10.89 0.03 7.87
CA LYS A 51 -12.13 -0.73 8.14
C LYS A 51 -13.16 -0.55 7.04
N PHE A 52 -13.27 0.66 6.49
CA PHE A 52 -14.10 0.95 5.33
C PHE A 52 -13.62 0.15 4.12
N GLU A 53 -12.36 0.32 3.71
CA GLU A 53 -11.79 -0.36 2.54
C GLU A 53 -11.84 -1.88 2.68
N SER A 54 -11.48 -2.41 3.85
CA SER A 54 -11.55 -3.85 4.12
C SER A 54 -12.97 -4.42 4.02
N SER A 55 -13.99 -3.69 4.49
CA SER A 55 -15.35 -4.21 4.61
C SER A 55 -16.17 -4.02 3.35
N PHE A 56 -15.99 -2.90 2.66
CA PHE A 56 -16.85 -2.48 1.56
C PHE A 56 -16.18 -2.51 0.18
N SER A 57 -14.84 -2.61 0.11
CA SER A 57 -14.10 -2.72 -1.15
C SER A 57 -13.44 -4.08 -1.29
N HIS A 58 -12.42 -4.37 -0.49
CA HIS A 58 -11.57 -5.56 -0.66
C HIS A 58 -12.32 -6.89 -0.51
N LYS A 59 -13.14 -7.04 0.54
CA LYS A 59 -13.92 -8.27 0.74
C LYS A 59 -14.94 -8.52 -0.38
N PRO A 60 -15.76 -7.53 -0.79
CA PRO A 60 -16.62 -7.68 -1.96
C PRO A 60 -15.86 -8.00 -3.25
N SER A 61 -14.71 -7.36 -3.49
CA SER A 61 -13.88 -7.65 -4.67
C SER A 61 -13.33 -9.08 -4.67
N LEU A 62 -12.85 -9.58 -3.53
CA LEU A 62 -12.39 -10.97 -3.40
C LEU A 62 -13.53 -11.97 -3.59
N PHE A 63 -14.70 -11.67 -3.01
CA PHE A 63 -15.91 -12.48 -3.20
C PHE A 63 -16.29 -12.58 -4.67
N ASN A 64 -16.34 -11.44 -5.38
CA ASN A 64 -16.65 -11.42 -6.81
C ASN A 64 -15.59 -12.14 -7.66
N LYS A 65 -14.30 -11.95 -7.36
CA LYS A 65 -13.21 -12.62 -8.10
C LYS A 65 -13.33 -14.15 -8.00
N PHE A 66 -13.73 -14.67 -6.84
CA PHE A 66 -13.96 -16.09 -6.66
C PHE A 66 -15.11 -16.60 -7.54
N TRP A 67 -16.29 -15.97 -7.48
CA TRP A 67 -17.46 -16.40 -8.24
C TRP A 67 -17.37 -16.11 -9.75
N GLN A 68 -16.53 -15.16 -10.17
CA GLN A 68 -16.15 -15.00 -11.59
C GLN A 68 -15.32 -16.19 -12.09
N THR A 69 -14.50 -16.78 -11.22
CA THR A 69 -13.69 -17.96 -11.55
C THR A 69 -14.55 -19.24 -11.51
N TYR A 70 -15.49 -19.30 -10.58
CA TYR A 70 -16.38 -20.45 -10.36
C TYR A 70 -17.85 -20.02 -10.38
N PRO A 71 -18.52 -19.93 -11.54
CA PRO A 71 -19.85 -19.32 -11.63
C PRO A 71 -20.99 -20.10 -10.96
N SER A 72 -20.83 -21.41 -10.70
CA SER A 72 -21.85 -22.26 -10.09
C SER A 72 -21.48 -22.70 -8.67
N ALA A 73 -22.40 -22.46 -7.74
CA ALA A 73 -22.29 -22.93 -6.35
C ALA A 73 -22.29 -24.47 -6.26
N GLU A 74 -23.03 -25.14 -7.13
CA GLU A 74 -23.09 -26.60 -7.22
C GLU A 74 -21.75 -27.18 -7.69
N GLU A 75 -21.13 -26.56 -8.70
CA GLU A 75 -19.82 -26.96 -9.20
C GLU A 75 -18.74 -26.83 -8.11
N VAL A 76 -18.77 -25.72 -7.37
CA VAL A 76 -17.91 -25.49 -6.20
C VAL A 76 -18.14 -26.56 -5.13
N LEU A 77 -19.41 -26.88 -4.82
CA LEU A 77 -19.75 -27.92 -3.84
C LEU A 77 -19.20 -29.29 -4.25
N GLN A 78 -19.29 -29.67 -5.53
CA GLN A 78 -18.77 -30.94 -6.03
C GLN A 78 -17.24 -31.01 -5.94
N ARG A 79 -16.53 -29.95 -6.34
CA ARG A 79 -15.06 -29.88 -6.26
C ARG A 79 -14.56 -30.03 -4.82
N ILE A 80 -15.16 -29.33 -3.88
CA ILE A 80 -14.77 -29.43 -2.46
C ILE A 80 -15.10 -30.83 -1.91
N LYS A 81 -16.26 -31.41 -2.25
CA LYS A 81 -16.60 -32.80 -1.86
C LYS A 81 -15.62 -33.82 -2.44
N SER A 82 -15.00 -33.53 -3.59
CA SER A 82 -13.96 -34.37 -4.22
C SER A 82 -12.56 -34.20 -3.60
N GLY A 83 -12.39 -33.29 -2.64
CA GLY A 83 -11.11 -33.03 -1.96
C GLY A 83 -10.23 -31.99 -2.64
N GLU A 84 -10.75 -31.24 -3.62
CA GLU A 84 -10.03 -30.14 -4.25
C GLU A 84 -9.96 -28.92 -3.32
N SER A 85 -8.76 -28.38 -3.11
CA SER A 85 -8.54 -27.17 -2.32
C SER A 85 -8.69 -25.92 -3.19
N LEU A 86 -9.78 -25.19 -2.97
CA LEU A 86 -10.09 -23.95 -3.68
C LEU A 86 -9.66 -22.75 -2.83
N GLU A 87 -8.71 -21.96 -3.32
CA GLU A 87 -8.18 -20.81 -2.58
C GLU A 87 -9.28 -19.80 -2.24
N GLY A 88 -9.37 -19.41 -0.96
CA GLY A 88 -10.36 -18.43 -0.48
C GLY A 88 -11.80 -18.98 -0.32
N CYS A 89 -12.06 -20.21 -0.72
CA CYS A 89 -13.41 -20.78 -0.77
C CYS A 89 -14.16 -20.75 0.58
N PHE A 90 -13.50 -21.15 1.67
CA PHE A 90 -14.10 -21.17 3.01
C PHE A 90 -14.59 -19.79 3.46
N HIS A 91 -13.82 -18.74 3.14
CA HIS A 91 -14.17 -17.37 3.46
C HIS A 91 -15.37 -16.89 2.64
N VAL A 92 -15.41 -17.27 1.36
CA VAL A 92 -16.50 -16.92 0.44
C VAL A 92 -17.80 -17.61 0.84
N ILE A 93 -17.77 -18.92 1.11
CA ILE A 93 -18.95 -19.68 1.56
C ILE A 93 -19.48 -19.13 2.88
N LYS A 94 -18.60 -18.87 3.86
CA LYS A 94 -18.99 -18.28 5.15
C LYS A 94 -19.58 -16.87 5.00
N THR A 95 -19.14 -16.13 3.99
CA THR A 95 -19.68 -14.80 3.69
C THR A 95 -21.06 -14.93 3.03
N LEU A 96 -21.23 -15.89 2.11
CA LEU A 96 -22.51 -16.20 1.46
C LEU A 96 -23.56 -16.62 2.49
N SER A 97 -23.23 -17.55 3.40
CA SER A 97 -24.19 -18.04 4.40
C SER A 97 -24.59 -17.01 5.46
N ARG A 98 -23.81 -15.93 5.62
CA ARG A 98 -24.08 -14.82 6.54
C ARG A 98 -24.51 -13.55 5.80
N ARG A 99 -24.83 -13.64 4.51
CA ARG A 99 -25.23 -12.52 3.67
C ARG A 99 -26.55 -11.92 4.19
N PRO A 100 -26.62 -10.62 4.47
CA PRO A 100 -27.89 -9.98 4.79
C PRO A 100 -28.77 -9.89 3.54
N ARG A 101 -30.05 -10.24 3.67
CA ARG A 101 -31.07 -10.22 2.60
C ARG A 101 -32.12 -9.11 2.80
N SER A 102 -32.13 -8.46 3.96
CA SER A 102 -33.06 -7.39 4.29
C SER A 102 -32.37 -6.21 4.96
N TRP A 103 -33.03 -5.05 4.93
CA TRP A 103 -32.53 -3.85 5.61
C TRP A 103 -32.30 -4.08 7.11
N THR A 104 -33.22 -4.79 7.76
CA THR A 104 -33.11 -5.17 9.18
C THR A 104 -31.83 -5.95 9.45
N GLN A 105 -31.52 -6.96 8.62
CA GLN A 105 -30.30 -7.75 8.76
C GLN A 105 -29.01 -6.92 8.51
N CYS A 106 -29.06 -5.90 7.66
CA CYS A 106 -27.93 -4.96 7.49
C CYS A 106 -27.70 -4.12 8.76
N VAL A 107 -28.78 -3.71 9.43
CA VAL A 107 -28.72 -2.98 10.71
C VAL A 107 -28.19 -3.89 11.83
N GLU A 108 -28.64 -5.14 11.90
CA GLU A 108 -28.12 -6.14 12.83
C GLU A 108 -26.62 -6.39 12.61
N LEU A 109 -26.21 -6.55 11.34
CA LEU A 109 -24.81 -6.70 10.98
C LEU A 109 -23.97 -5.50 11.44
N ALA A 110 -24.45 -4.28 11.23
CA ALA A 110 -23.81 -3.06 11.73
C ALA A 110 -23.70 -3.05 13.27
N ARG A 111 -24.75 -3.49 13.99
CA ARG A 111 -24.75 -3.58 15.46
C ARG A 111 -23.77 -4.63 15.99
N VAL A 112 -23.63 -5.76 15.30
CA VAL A 112 -22.59 -6.77 15.59
C VAL A 112 -21.20 -6.21 15.33
N LYS A 113 -21.00 -5.41 14.27
CA LYS A 113 -19.71 -4.73 14.04
C LYS A 113 -19.39 -3.71 15.12
N PHE A 114 -20.39 -2.93 15.57
CA PHE A 114 -20.22 -1.98 16.67
C PHE A 114 -19.66 -2.70 17.90
N GLU A 115 -20.31 -3.76 18.35
CA GLU A 115 -19.89 -4.51 19.53
C GLU A 115 -18.48 -5.09 19.35
N LYS A 116 -18.22 -5.69 18.18
CA LYS A 116 -16.91 -6.26 17.86
C LYS A 116 -15.79 -5.22 17.90
N TYR A 117 -16.04 -4.01 17.39
CA TYR A 117 -15.00 -3.00 17.23
C TYR A 117 -14.74 -2.18 18.48
N PHE A 118 -15.79 -1.83 19.22
CA PHE A 118 -15.72 -0.83 20.29
C PHE A 118 -15.90 -1.42 21.69
N SER A 119 -16.33 -2.68 21.81
CA SER A 119 -16.52 -3.37 23.09
C SER A 119 -15.63 -4.60 23.19
N HIS A 120 -15.84 -5.62 22.36
CA HIS A 120 -15.13 -6.90 22.46
C HIS A 120 -13.62 -6.75 22.30
N LYS A 121 -13.16 -5.93 21.34
CA LYS A 121 -11.72 -5.66 21.15
C LYS A 121 -11.09 -4.97 22.35
N ALA A 122 -11.80 -4.05 23.00
CA ALA A 122 -11.30 -3.39 24.21
C ALA A 122 -11.21 -4.38 25.36
N LEU A 123 -12.26 -5.19 25.58
CA LEU A 123 -12.28 -6.23 26.61
C LEU A 123 -11.17 -7.26 26.40
N GLN A 124 -10.96 -7.71 25.16
CA GLN A 124 -9.89 -8.64 24.82
C GLN A 124 -8.51 -8.03 25.12
N LEU A 125 -8.29 -6.77 24.73
CA LEU A 125 -7.02 -6.08 24.97
C LEU A 125 -6.75 -5.89 26.47
N LEU A 126 -7.77 -5.57 27.27
CA LEU A 126 -7.67 -5.46 28.73
C LEU A 126 -7.49 -6.82 29.42
N HIS A 127 -8.02 -7.89 28.85
CA HIS A 127 -7.76 -9.25 29.34
C HIS A 127 -6.31 -9.68 29.07
N SER A 128 -5.79 -9.36 27.87
CA SER A 128 -4.39 -9.64 27.52
C SER A 128 -3.40 -8.77 28.28
N PHE A 129 -3.75 -7.52 28.56
CA PHE A 129 -2.95 -6.57 29.33
C PHE A 129 -3.81 -5.88 30.39
N PRO A 130 -4.00 -6.51 31.57
CA PRO A 130 -4.66 -5.89 32.71
C PRO A 130 -4.05 -4.52 33.08
N LEU A 131 -4.83 -3.66 33.74
CA LEU A 131 -4.42 -2.27 34.04
C LEU A 131 -3.15 -2.19 34.91
N ASP A 132 -2.92 -3.20 35.73
CA ASP A 132 -1.78 -3.37 36.63
C ASP A 132 -0.59 -4.10 36.00
N THR A 133 -0.65 -4.43 34.69
CA THR A 133 0.45 -5.09 33.97
C THR A 133 1.70 -4.23 34.03
N ARG A 134 2.81 -4.83 34.49
CA ARG A 134 4.14 -4.20 34.57
C ARG A 134 5.11 -4.79 33.55
N LEU A 135 5.98 -3.94 33.04
CA LEU A 135 7.11 -4.32 32.19
C LEU A 135 8.28 -4.82 33.06
N LYS A 136 9.30 -5.41 32.40
CA LYS A 136 10.49 -5.96 33.09
C LYS A 136 11.28 -4.91 33.88
N ASP A 137 11.16 -3.65 33.50
CA ASP A 137 11.78 -2.50 34.17
C ASP A 137 10.96 -1.96 35.36
N GLY A 138 9.82 -2.59 35.68
CA GLY A 138 8.92 -2.19 36.77
C GLY A 138 7.91 -1.07 36.39
N SER A 139 8.04 -0.47 35.21
CA SER A 139 7.10 0.53 34.70
C SER A 139 5.76 -0.10 34.29
N LEU A 140 4.69 0.71 34.24
CA LEU A 140 3.37 0.23 33.85
C LEU A 140 3.30 0.04 32.32
N PHE A 141 2.65 -1.03 31.88
CA PHE A 141 2.39 -1.25 30.46
C PHE A 141 1.54 -0.12 29.86
N TRP A 142 0.51 0.30 30.59
CA TRP A 142 -0.38 1.42 30.25
C TRP A 142 0.19 2.75 30.72
N GLN A 143 1.15 3.25 29.95
CA GLN A 143 1.73 4.58 30.14
C GLN A 143 1.83 5.30 28.79
N SER A 144 1.81 6.63 28.80
CA SER A 144 1.90 7.44 27.59
C SER A 144 3.07 6.96 26.72
N PRO A 145 2.85 6.68 25.41
CA PRO A 145 1.67 7.02 24.59
C PRO A 145 0.52 5.99 24.60
N LYS A 146 0.67 4.85 25.28
CA LYS A 146 -0.34 3.77 25.31
C LYS A 146 -1.43 4.08 26.33
N ARG A 147 -2.66 4.26 25.84
CA ARG A 147 -3.84 4.51 26.67
C ARG A 147 -4.67 3.22 26.82
N PRO A 148 -5.11 2.85 28.04
CA PRO A 148 -6.01 1.72 28.19
C PRO A 148 -7.36 2.04 27.53
N PRO A 149 -7.96 1.11 26.77
CA PRO A 149 -9.27 1.34 26.17
C PRO A 149 -10.39 1.19 27.20
N PHE A 150 -11.52 1.85 26.95
CA PHE A 150 -12.76 1.73 27.69
C PHE A 150 -13.84 1.13 26.77
N PRO A 151 -14.31 -0.10 27.04
CA PRO A 151 -15.36 -0.72 26.23
C PRO A 151 -16.59 0.17 26.10
N VAL A 152 -17.00 0.46 24.87
CA VAL A 152 -18.14 1.34 24.59
C VAL A 152 -19.43 0.53 24.64
N LYS A 153 -20.30 0.85 25.59
CA LYS A 153 -21.66 0.31 25.65
C LYS A 153 -22.55 1.06 24.65
N PHE A 154 -23.30 0.31 23.86
CA PHE A 154 -24.21 0.90 22.89
C PHE A 154 -25.40 1.58 23.58
N GLU A 155 -25.78 2.75 23.08
CA GLU A 155 -26.87 3.57 23.60
C GLU A 155 -27.65 4.18 22.44
N PHE A 156 -28.98 4.06 22.46
CA PHE A 156 -29.87 4.52 21.39
C PHE A 156 -29.95 6.05 21.29
N ASN A 157 -29.74 6.75 22.40
CA ASN A 157 -29.86 8.19 22.48
C ASN A 157 -28.57 8.92 22.10
N ASP A 158 -27.45 8.19 21.97
CA ASP A 158 -26.17 8.77 21.57
C ASP A 158 -26.15 8.94 20.03
N PRO A 159 -26.09 10.18 19.50
CA PRO A 159 -26.09 10.43 18.06
C PRO A 159 -24.89 9.80 17.34
N LEU A 160 -23.74 9.67 18.01
CA LEU A 160 -22.54 9.06 17.44
C LEU A 160 -22.72 7.55 17.26
N HIS A 161 -23.34 6.89 18.24
CA HIS A 161 -23.62 5.46 18.20
C HIS A 161 -24.60 5.15 17.06
N CYS A 162 -25.70 5.91 17.00
CA CYS A 162 -26.68 5.80 15.93
C CYS A 162 -26.09 6.15 14.55
N GLY A 163 -25.27 7.20 14.46
CA GLY A 163 -24.59 7.60 13.22
C GLY A 163 -23.73 6.49 12.63
N PHE A 164 -22.99 5.74 13.47
CA PHE A 164 -22.23 4.58 13.02
C PHE A 164 -23.15 3.46 12.50
N ILE A 165 -24.22 3.13 13.22
CA ILE A 165 -25.14 2.05 12.80
C ILE A 165 -25.78 2.39 11.46
N VAL A 166 -26.30 3.61 11.30
CA VAL A 166 -26.96 4.05 10.07
C VAL A 166 -25.99 4.03 8.90
N SER A 167 -24.83 4.67 9.04
CA SER A 167 -23.83 4.74 7.97
C SER A 167 -23.30 3.35 7.58
N ALA A 168 -22.95 2.51 8.56
CA ALA A 168 -22.49 1.15 8.30
C ALA A 168 -23.57 0.28 7.63
N ALA A 169 -24.83 0.36 8.09
CA ALA A 169 -25.94 -0.41 7.53
C ALA A 169 -26.22 0.00 6.07
N LYS A 170 -26.21 1.30 5.76
CA LYS A 170 -26.36 1.80 4.37
C LYS A 170 -25.26 1.27 3.45
N LEU A 171 -24.02 1.25 3.93
CA LEU A 171 -22.89 0.72 3.16
C LEU A 171 -23.01 -0.80 2.95
N PHE A 172 -23.38 -1.55 3.98
CA PHE A 172 -23.66 -2.98 3.82
C PHE A 172 -24.80 -3.23 2.83
N ALA A 173 -25.92 -2.53 2.97
CA ALA A 173 -27.04 -2.66 2.05
C ALA A 173 -26.62 -2.37 0.60
N THR A 174 -25.79 -1.35 0.39
CA THR A 174 -25.23 -1.03 -0.94
C THR A 174 -24.34 -2.16 -1.48
N VAL A 175 -23.45 -2.72 -0.65
CA VAL A 175 -22.58 -3.84 -1.05
C VAL A 175 -23.35 -5.10 -1.40
N TYR A 176 -24.38 -5.43 -0.62
CA TYR A 176 -25.18 -6.63 -0.79
C TYR A 176 -26.37 -6.43 -1.74
N CYS A 177 -26.52 -5.25 -2.36
CA CYS A 177 -27.61 -4.88 -3.25
C CYS A 177 -29.01 -4.98 -2.59
N VAL A 178 -29.09 -4.69 -1.29
CA VAL A 178 -30.33 -4.71 -0.51
C VAL A 178 -30.97 -3.32 -0.53
N PRO A 179 -32.27 -3.19 -0.84
CA PRO A 179 -32.96 -1.90 -0.75
C PRO A 179 -33.07 -1.46 0.71
N PHE A 180 -32.89 -0.16 0.95
CA PHE A 180 -32.95 0.40 2.30
C PHE A 180 -33.81 1.66 2.39
N THR A 181 -34.20 2.01 3.62
CA THR A 181 -34.97 3.21 3.93
C THR A 181 -34.23 4.08 4.94
N GLU A 182 -34.61 5.34 5.06
CA GLU A 182 -33.94 6.27 5.99
C GLU A 182 -34.35 6.08 7.46
N LYS A 183 -35.44 5.34 7.75
CA LYS A 183 -35.95 5.16 9.11
C LYS A 183 -35.29 3.96 9.80
N VAL A 184 -34.24 4.21 10.56
CA VAL A 184 -33.42 3.16 11.21
C VAL A 184 -33.80 2.92 12.68
N ILE A 185 -34.36 3.93 13.35
CA ILE A 185 -34.47 4.02 14.81
C ILE A 185 -35.25 2.86 15.44
N HIS A 186 -36.36 2.42 14.84
CA HIS A 186 -37.19 1.34 15.40
C HIS A 186 -36.54 -0.06 15.32
N ILE A 187 -35.61 -0.28 14.39
CA ILE A 187 -35.00 -1.60 14.19
C ILE A 187 -33.90 -1.84 15.23
N VAL A 188 -33.10 -0.81 15.52
CA VAL A 188 -31.99 -0.96 16.46
C VAL A 188 -32.50 -1.32 17.86
N THR A 189 -33.64 -0.74 18.29
CA THR A 189 -34.21 -0.93 19.63
C THR A 189 -34.58 -2.38 19.97
N VAL A 190 -34.80 -3.22 18.96
CA VAL A 190 -35.26 -4.61 19.15
C VAL A 190 -34.08 -5.59 19.28
N PHE A 191 -32.90 -5.23 18.77
CA PHE A 191 -31.78 -6.17 18.67
C PHE A 191 -30.82 -6.06 19.87
N GLN A 192 -30.81 -7.09 20.71
CA GLN A 192 -29.77 -7.35 21.70
C GLN A 192 -28.90 -8.53 21.22
N PRO A 193 -27.59 -8.35 20.99
CA PRO A 193 -26.73 -9.45 20.59
C PRO A 193 -26.69 -10.50 21.72
N HIS A 194 -27.14 -11.73 21.45
CA HIS A 194 -26.92 -12.86 22.35
C HIS A 194 -25.48 -13.37 22.25
N ASN A 195 -24.95 -13.83 23.38
CA ASN A 195 -23.58 -14.33 23.61
C ASN A 195 -22.96 -15.01 22.39
N LEU A 196 -21.80 -14.50 21.94
CA LEU A 196 -21.03 -15.09 20.85
C LEU A 196 -19.53 -15.01 21.15
N ASP A 197 -18.89 -16.16 20.91
CA ASP A 197 -17.58 -16.61 21.38
C ASP A 197 -16.46 -15.58 21.46
N VAL A 198 -15.63 -15.75 22.49
CA VAL A 198 -14.34 -15.07 22.66
C VAL A 198 -13.49 -15.36 21.43
N VAL A 199 -13.50 -14.44 20.47
CA VAL A 199 -12.63 -14.50 19.30
C VAL A 199 -11.21 -14.24 19.80
N GLN A 200 -10.43 -15.31 20.05
CA GLN A 200 -8.98 -15.22 20.19
C GLN A 200 -8.41 -14.70 18.87
N THR A 201 -8.15 -13.39 18.82
CA THR A 201 -7.24 -12.85 17.81
C THR A 201 -5.91 -12.61 18.49
N ASP A 202 -4.91 -13.42 18.13
CA ASP A 202 -3.54 -13.23 18.59
C ASP A 202 -3.05 -11.84 18.19
N GLU A 203 -2.80 -10.99 19.18
CA GLU A 203 -2.40 -9.61 18.93
C GLU A 203 -0.95 -9.52 18.45
N THR A 204 -0.14 -10.55 18.74
CA THR A 204 1.27 -10.66 18.33
C THR A 204 1.46 -11.16 16.89
N ALA A 205 0.42 -11.71 16.27
CA ALA A 205 0.47 -12.12 14.88
C ALA A 205 0.58 -10.90 13.95
N ARG A 206 1.73 -10.79 13.26
CA ARG A 206 1.80 -10.19 11.91
C ARG A 206 0.73 -10.87 11.05
N LYS A 207 0.12 -10.16 10.08
CA LYS A 207 -0.83 -10.78 9.13
C LYS A 207 -0.24 -12.13 8.68
N PRO A 208 -0.84 -13.28 9.07
CA PRO A 208 -0.45 -14.54 8.47
C PRO A 208 -0.93 -14.47 7.02
N ASP A 209 -0.05 -14.71 6.05
CA ASP A 209 -0.45 -14.77 4.65
C ASP A 209 -1.38 -15.97 4.39
N HIS A 210 -1.35 -16.98 5.26
CA HIS A 210 -2.31 -18.10 5.28
C HIS A 210 -2.64 -18.52 6.71
N ILE A 211 -3.94 -18.61 7.01
CA ILE A 211 -4.45 -19.33 8.19
C ILE A 211 -4.60 -20.79 7.74
N PRO A 212 -3.92 -21.77 8.36
CA PRO A 212 -4.14 -23.18 8.04
C PRO A 212 -5.60 -23.53 8.33
N VAL A 213 -6.27 -24.10 7.33
CA VAL A 213 -7.68 -24.50 7.43
C VAL A 213 -7.74 -25.80 8.23
N SER A 214 -8.56 -25.83 9.29
CA SER A 214 -8.83 -27.06 10.04
C SER A 214 -9.79 -27.96 9.25
N SER A 215 -9.66 -29.27 9.36
CA SER A 215 -10.59 -30.24 8.75
C SER A 215 -12.04 -30.07 9.22
N GLU A 216 -12.25 -29.42 10.36
CA GLU A 216 -13.57 -29.05 10.87
C GLU A 216 -14.17 -27.82 10.15
N ASP A 217 -13.34 -26.86 9.75
CA ASP A 217 -13.77 -25.71 8.95
C ASP A 217 -14.20 -26.13 7.54
N GLU A 218 -13.57 -27.17 6.99
CA GLU A 218 -13.93 -27.72 5.68
C GLU A 218 -15.32 -28.34 5.69
N ARG A 219 -15.60 -29.20 6.68
CA ARG A 219 -16.93 -29.82 6.85
C ARG A 219 -18.00 -28.77 7.08
N ASN A 220 -17.71 -27.76 7.90
CA ASN A 220 -18.63 -26.66 8.16
C ASN A 220 -18.94 -25.87 6.89
N ALA A 221 -17.96 -25.58 6.04
CA ALA A 221 -18.21 -24.87 4.80
C ALA A 221 -19.05 -25.69 3.81
N ILE A 222 -18.78 -26.99 3.66
CA ILE A 222 -19.61 -27.87 2.82
C ILE A 222 -21.08 -27.83 3.27
N PHE A 223 -21.32 -28.00 4.57
CA PHE A 223 -22.68 -27.96 5.13
C PHE A 223 -23.37 -26.61 4.90
N GLN A 224 -22.65 -25.49 5.07
CA GLN A 224 -23.20 -24.14 4.87
C GLN A 224 -23.53 -23.87 3.39
N LEU A 225 -22.69 -24.32 2.46
CA LEU A 225 -22.94 -24.17 1.03
C LEU A 225 -24.13 -25.02 0.58
N GLU A 226 -24.18 -26.28 1.02
CA GLU A 226 -25.30 -27.19 0.73
C GLU A 226 -26.63 -26.63 1.26
N LYS A 227 -26.65 -26.11 2.49
CA LYS A 227 -27.82 -25.43 3.06
C LYS A 227 -28.23 -24.20 2.22
N SER A 228 -27.27 -23.40 1.79
CA SER A 228 -27.53 -22.19 0.99
C SER A 228 -28.12 -22.56 -0.37
N ILE A 229 -27.61 -23.61 -1.02
CA ILE A 229 -28.16 -24.12 -2.29
C ILE A 229 -29.60 -24.64 -2.10
N LEU A 230 -29.82 -25.49 -1.09
CA LEU A 230 -31.15 -26.06 -0.80
C LEU A 230 -32.21 -24.99 -0.47
N SER A 231 -31.78 -23.87 0.09
CA SER A 231 -32.65 -22.75 0.47
C SER A 231 -32.86 -21.74 -0.67
N ASN A 232 -32.34 -22.00 -1.88
CA ASN A 232 -32.29 -21.06 -3.01
C ASN A 232 -31.60 -19.73 -2.65
N GLU A 233 -30.56 -19.82 -1.81
CA GLU A 233 -29.79 -18.69 -1.28
C GLU A 233 -28.40 -18.54 -1.92
N ALA A 234 -28.15 -19.24 -3.03
CA ALA A 234 -26.90 -19.28 -3.78
C ALA A 234 -27.13 -19.07 -5.29
N LEU A 235 -28.12 -18.25 -5.67
CA LEU A 235 -28.43 -17.92 -7.06
C LEU A 235 -27.38 -16.97 -7.65
N GLU A 236 -27.32 -16.81 -8.97
CA GLU A 236 -26.36 -15.93 -9.66
C GLU A 236 -26.29 -14.50 -9.07
N ASN A 237 -27.44 -13.92 -8.71
CA ASN A 237 -27.53 -12.61 -8.05
C ASN A 237 -26.91 -12.60 -6.62
N ASP A 238 -26.93 -13.72 -5.92
CA ASP A 238 -26.35 -13.88 -4.58
C ASP A 238 -24.83 -14.11 -4.62
N LEU A 239 -24.30 -14.57 -5.77
CA LEU A 239 -22.88 -14.79 -6.02
C LEU A 239 -22.15 -13.51 -6.46
N GLN A 240 -22.84 -12.37 -6.46
CA GLN A 240 -22.27 -11.05 -6.75
C GLN A 240 -22.50 -10.05 -5.59
N MET A 241 -21.52 -9.17 -5.41
CA MET A 241 -21.58 -7.99 -4.54
C MET A 241 -21.21 -6.74 -5.33
N LYS A 242 -21.52 -5.56 -4.79
CA LYS A 242 -21.11 -4.27 -5.33
C LYS A 242 -19.99 -3.66 -4.47
N PRO A 243 -18.71 -3.81 -4.86
CA PRO A 243 -17.61 -3.14 -4.17
C PRO A 243 -17.80 -1.62 -4.21
N ILE A 244 -17.55 -0.96 -3.09
CA ILE A 244 -17.62 0.49 -2.94
C ILE A 244 -16.21 1.06 -3.09
N SER A 245 -16.04 1.98 -4.04
CA SER A 245 -14.83 2.81 -4.12
C SER A 245 -14.97 4.00 -3.19
N PHE A 246 -13.92 4.29 -2.42
CA PHE A 246 -13.93 5.44 -1.52
C PHE A 246 -13.95 6.75 -2.32
N GLU A 247 -15.09 7.44 -2.26
CA GLU A 247 -15.25 8.81 -2.74
C GLU A 247 -15.42 9.77 -1.56
N LYS A 248 -14.58 10.80 -1.49
CA LYS A 248 -14.53 11.78 -0.41
C LYS A 248 -15.34 13.03 -0.72
N ASP A 249 -15.55 13.33 -2.00
CA ASP A 249 -16.12 14.60 -2.46
C ASP A 249 -17.64 14.55 -2.69
N ASP A 250 -18.22 13.35 -2.64
CA ASP A 250 -19.68 13.14 -2.62
C ASP A 250 -20.15 12.94 -1.17
N ASP A 251 -20.94 13.90 -0.67
CA ASP A 251 -21.47 13.88 0.68
C ASP A 251 -22.72 13.00 0.83
N SER A 252 -23.33 12.53 -0.27
CA SER A 252 -24.56 11.73 -0.26
C SER A 252 -24.33 10.22 -0.06
N ASN A 253 -23.11 9.74 -0.36
CA ASN A 253 -22.76 8.32 -0.28
C ASN A 253 -22.52 7.78 1.15
N GLY A 254 -22.42 8.65 2.15
CA GLY A 254 -22.20 8.28 3.55
C GLY A 254 -20.81 7.71 3.88
N HIS A 255 -19.82 7.79 2.97
CA HIS A 255 -18.47 7.28 3.20
C HIS A 255 -17.76 8.01 4.34
N ILE A 256 -17.73 9.33 4.27
CA ILE A 256 -17.13 10.18 5.31
C ILE A 256 -17.89 10.06 6.63
N ASP A 257 -19.21 9.87 6.58
CA ASP A 257 -20.03 9.72 7.78
C ASP A 257 -19.68 8.43 8.53
N PHE A 258 -19.49 7.32 7.81
CA PHE A 258 -19.00 6.07 8.39
C PHE A 258 -17.61 6.25 9.01
N ILE A 259 -16.65 6.84 8.28
CA ILE A 259 -15.28 7.02 8.77
C ILE A 259 -15.26 7.91 10.00
N THR A 260 -16.00 9.02 9.99
CA THR A 260 -16.10 9.97 11.10
C THR A 260 -16.70 9.28 12.33
N ALA A 261 -17.82 8.59 12.17
CA ALA A 261 -18.46 7.90 13.30
C ALA A 261 -17.58 6.78 13.86
N ALA A 262 -16.98 5.95 13.00
CA ALA A 262 -16.11 4.85 13.42
C ALA A 262 -14.82 5.35 14.09
N SER A 263 -14.21 6.42 13.57
CA SER A 263 -13.04 7.07 14.16
C SER A 263 -13.37 7.66 15.52
N ASN A 264 -14.44 8.44 15.63
CA ASN A 264 -14.82 9.11 16.88
C ASN A 264 -15.24 8.10 17.97
N LEU A 265 -15.89 6.99 17.61
CA LEU A 265 -16.17 5.91 18.56
C LEU A 265 -14.88 5.28 19.10
N ARG A 266 -13.90 5.03 18.22
CA ARG A 266 -12.59 4.54 18.63
C ARG A 266 -11.81 5.58 19.44
N ALA A 267 -11.93 6.86 19.10
CA ALA A 267 -11.33 7.95 19.86
C ALA A 267 -11.91 8.01 21.28
N LYS A 268 -13.24 7.96 21.44
CA LYS A 268 -13.93 7.86 22.73
C LYS A 268 -13.46 6.63 23.53
N MET A 269 -13.30 5.47 22.87
CA MET A 269 -12.77 4.24 23.48
C MET A 269 -11.37 4.43 24.08
N TYR A 270 -10.49 5.26 23.51
CA TYR A 270 -9.13 5.52 24.02
C TYR A 270 -8.98 6.89 24.71
N ASN A 271 -10.09 7.58 25.00
CA ASN A 271 -10.10 8.95 25.52
C ASN A 271 -9.24 9.91 24.69
N ILE A 272 -9.40 9.88 23.37
CA ILE A 272 -8.80 10.79 22.39
C ILE A 272 -9.85 11.81 21.96
N GLU A 273 -9.47 13.06 21.77
CA GLU A 273 -10.39 14.11 21.30
C GLU A 273 -10.96 13.74 19.91
N PRO A 274 -12.30 13.73 19.74
CA PRO A 274 -12.93 13.42 18.47
C PRO A 274 -12.66 14.52 17.41
N ALA A 275 -12.76 14.15 16.14
CA ALA A 275 -12.71 15.08 15.01
C ALA A 275 -14.11 15.34 14.45
N ASP A 276 -14.29 16.54 13.89
CA ASP A 276 -15.46 16.85 13.09
C ASP A 276 -15.37 16.17 11.71
N ARG A 277 -16.47 16.26 10.96
CA ARG A 277 -16.58 15.68 9.61
C ARG A 277 -15.54 16.28 8.66
N PHE A 278 -15.26 17.58 8.76
CA PHE A 278 -14.31 18.25 7.86
C PHE A 278 -12.87 17.85 8.13
N LYS A 279 -12.42 17.82 9.40
CA LYS A 279 -11.08 17.33 9.76
C LYS A 279 -10.93 15.87 9.36
N THR A 280 -11.96 15.06 9.58
CA THR A 280 -11.97 13.65 9.14
C THR A 280 -11.85 13.53 7.62
N LYS A 281 -12.65 14.26 6.84
CA LYS A 281 -12.58 14.29 5.37
C LYS A 281 -11.19 14.69 4.88
N ARG A 282 -10.58 15.70 5.50
CA ARG A 282 -9.23 16.16 5.15
C ARG A 282 -8.18 15.06 5.37
N ILE A 283 -8.18 14.44 6.54
CA ILE A 283 -7.18 13.41 6.92
C ILE A 283 -7.44 12.12 6.15
N ALA A 284 -8.66 11.59 6.21
CA ALA A 284 -9.03 10.35 5.53
C ALA A 284 -8.82 10.48 4.02
N GLY A 285 -9.22 11.60 3.42
CA GLY A 285 -9.10 11.84 1.99
C GLY A 285 -7.69 12.21 1.51
N LYS A 286 -6.68 12.27 2.39
CA LYS A 286 -5.33 12.81 2.12
C LYS A 286 -5.41 14.13 1.33
N ILE A 287 -6.30 15.03 1.74
CA ILE A 287 -6.55 16.28 1.00
C ILE A 287 -5.34 17.21 1.17
N ILE A 288 -4.66 17.48 0.06
CA ILE A 288 -3.58 18.46 0.00
C ILE A 288 -4.21 19.85 -0.08
N PRO A 289 -3.96 20.75 0.90
CA PRO A 289 -4.49 22.10 0.83
C PRO A 289 -3.89 22.84 -0.38
N ALA A 290 -4.71 23.59 -1.09
CA ALA A 290 -4.30 24.39 -2.23
C ALA A 290 -5.06 25.73 -2.22
N ILE A 291 -4.39 26.81 -2.63
CA ILE A 291 -4.97 28.14 -2.78
C ILE A 291 -4.44 28.79 -4.05
N ALA A 292 -5.33 29.47 -4.79
CA ALA A 292 -5.00 30.06 -6.09
C ALA A 292 -3.84 31.07 -6.03
N THR A 293 -3.69 31.79 -4.91
CA THR A 293 -2.62 32.78 -4.71
C THR A 293 -1.23 32.14 -4.72
N ALA A 294 -1.06 31.01 -4.03
CA ALA A 294 0.20 30.26 -4.02
C ALA A 294 0.51 29.67 -5.40
N THR A 295 -0.50 29.11 -6.08
CA THR A 295 -0.35 28.61 -7.45
C THR A 295 0.08 29.73 -8.41
N ALA A 296 -0.58 30.89 -8.36
CA ALA A 296 -0.24 32.03 -9.21
C ALA A 296 1.18 32.56 -8.95
N ALA A 297 1.59 32.65 -7.68
CA ALA A 297 2.94 33.08 -7.30
C ALA A 297 4.02 32.12 -7.83
N VAL A 298 3.85 30.81 -7.61
CA VAL A 298 4.77 29.77 -8.10
C VAL A 298 4.84 29.78 -9.63
N SER A 299 3.70 29.81 -10.32
CA SER A 299 3.66 29.89 -11.79
C SER A 299 4.32 31.16 -12.33
N GLY A 300 4.15 32.30 -11.64
CA GLY A 300 4.80 33.56 -11.99
C GLY A 300 6.33 33.47 -11.89
N LEU A 301 6.84 32.87 -10.81
CA LEU A 301 8.27 32.63 -10.62
C LEU A 301 8.85 31.71 -11.70
N VAL A 302 8.17 30.60 -12.02
CA VAL A 302 8.58 29.70 -13.13
C VAL A 302 8.72 30.49 -14.44
N ARG A 303 7.75 31.36 -14.75
CA ARG A 303 7.79 32.18 -15.96
C ARG A 303 8.92 33.22 -15.95
N MET A 304 9.26 33.76 -14.78
CA MET A 304 10.35 34.70 -14.59
C MET A 304 11.72 34.03 -14.75
N PHE A 305 11.92 32.86 -14.14
CA PHE A 305 13.16 32.09 -14.25
C PHE A 305 13.45 31.65 -15.69
N PHE A 306 12.42 31.31 -16.47
CA PHE A 306 12.58 31.02 -17.90
C PHE A 306 13.18 32.21 -18.69
N LYS A 307 13.00 33.45 -18.21
CA LYS A 307 13.62 34.65 -18.80
C LYS A 307 15.00 34.99 -18.20
N ILE A 308 15.29 34.57 -16.96
CA ILE A 308 16.51 34.93 -16.21
C ILE A 308 17.64 33.91 -16.37
N ASN A 309 17.38 32.73 -16.94
CA ASN A 309 18.38 31.70 -17.28
C ASN A 309 19.51 32.13 -18.24
N ALA A 310 19.67 33.43 -18.52
CA ALA A 310 20.86 34.00 -19.14
C ALA A 310 21.98 34.40 -18.13
N PHE A 311 21.76 34.37 -16.80
CA PHE A 311 22.67 35.08 -15.89
C PHE A 311 23.02 34.46 -14.52
N ILE A 312 22.56 33.26 -14.16
CA ILE A 312 22.92 32.66 -12.85
C ILE A 312 23.65 31.33 -13.06
N SER A 313 24.95 31.36 -12.74
CA SER A 313 25.87 30.23 -12.71
C SER A 313 26.21 29.85 -11.26
N ASN A 314 26.56 28.58 -11.05
CA ASN A 314 27.06 27.91 -9.83
C ASN A 314 25.95 27.17 -9.04
N LEU A 315 26.03 25.87 -8.71
CA LEU A 315 27.15 24.95 -8.45
C LEU A 315 27.00 23.66 -9.28
N ILE A 316 28.10 23.14 -9.83
CA ILE A 316 28.18 21.78 -10.40
C ILE A 316 28.83 20.88 -9.36
N PHE A 317 28.21 19.72 -9.07
CA PHE A 317 28.89 18.64 -8.35
C PHE A 317 29.75 17.87 -9.36
N PHE A 318 31.07 18.07 -9.28
CA PHE A 318 32.02 17.28 -10.06
C PHE A 318 32.38 16.03 -9.26
N PHE A 319 32.15 14.87 -9.85
CA PHE A 319 32.74 13.63 -9.39
C PHE A 319 34.14 13.51 -9.99
N LEU A 320 35.13 13.22 -9.14
CA LEU A 320 36.53 13.11 -9.51
C LEU A 320 36.95 11.65 -9.39
N ILE A 321 37.45 11.06 -10.48
CA ILE A 321 38.06 9.73 -10.45
C ILE A 321 39.38 9.81 -11.24
N ASN A 322 40.52 9.53 -10.60
CA ASN A 322 41.85 9.54 -11.23
C ASN A 322 42.14 10.83 -12.01
N GLY A 323 41.71 11.99 -11.47
CA GLY A 323 41.86 13.30 -12.13
C GLY A 323 40.83 13.61 -13.23
N ILE A 324 39.88 12.72 -13.54
CA ILE A 324 38.81 12.94 -14.50
C ILE A 324 37.58 13.48 -13.77
N SER A 325 37.13 14.68 -14.14
CA SER A 325 35.89 15.27 -13.62
C SER A 325 34.71 14.97 -14.54
N PHE A 326 33.63 14.42 -13.99
CA PHE A 326 32.35 14.27 -14.70
C PHE A 326 31.16 14.68 -13.81
N THR A 327 30.03 14.90 -14.46
CA THR A 327 28.76 15.34 -13.84
C THR A 327 27.69 14.28 -14.00
N ILE A 328 26.58 14.42 -13.28
CA ILE A 328 25.39 13.56 -13.42
C ILE A 328 24.78 13.57 -14.84
N TRP A 329 25.16 14.55 -15.68
CA TRP A 329 24.67 14.72 -17.05
C TRP A 329 25.55 14.04 -18.08
N ASP A 330 26.76 13.65 -17.69
CA ASP A 330 27.73 13.11 -18.62
C ASP A 330 27.38 11.67 -18.95
N ARG A 331 27.52 11.35 -20.23
CA ARG A 331 27.34 10.00 -20.75
C ARG A 331 28.47 9.71 -21.69
N TRP A 332 29.24 8.68 -21.38
CA TRP A 332 30.33 8.23 -22.23
C TRP A 332 29.82 7.38 -23.37
N THR A 333 30.60 7.29 -24.44
CA THR A 333 30.20 6.62 -25.67
C THR A 333 31.31 5.71 -26.17
N ILE A 334 30.96 4.46 -26.43
CA ILE A 334 31.84 3.47 -27.06
C ILE A 334 31.11 2.88 -28.24
N TYR A 335 31.80 2.80 -29.38
CA TYR A 335 31.28 2.20 -30.59
C TYR A 335 31.92 0.83 -30.75
N GLY A 336 31.08 -0.19 -30.89
CA GLY A 336 31.50 -1.55 -31.16
C GLY A 336 31.29 -1.97 -32.62
N LYS A 337 31.60 -3.24 -32.85
CA LYS A 337 31.42 -3.99 -34.10
C LYS A 337 30.95 -5.41 -33.77
N GLU A 338 30.60 -6.21 -34.79
CA GLU A 338 29.97 -7.53 -34.57
C GLU A 338 30.81 -8.50 -33.72
N ASP A 339 32.13 -8.50 -33.88
CA ASP A 339 33.08 -9.34 -33.15
C ASP A 339 33.59 -8.70 -31.85
N PHE A 340 33.09 -7.52 -31.47
CA PHE A 340 33.57 -6.74 -30.34
C PHE A 340 33.29 -7.45 -29.01
N THR A 341 34.36 -7.81 -28.30
CA THR A 341 34.29 -8.55 -27.03
C THR A 341 34.12 -7.63 -25.83
N LEU A 342 33.77 -8.23 -24.68
CA LEU A 342 33.77 -7.50 -23.41
C LEU A 342 35.16 -6.99 -23.03
N LEU A 343 36.23 -7.72 -23.38
CA LEU A 343 37.59 -7.24 -23.19
C LEU A 343 37.90 -6.02 -24.07
N ASP A 344 37.44 -6.04 -25.33
CA ASP A 344 37.59 -4.89 -26.23
C ASP A 344 36.82 -3.67 -25.70
N PHE A 345 35.66 -3.87 -25.09
CA PHE A 345 34.92 -2.80 -24.42
C PHE A 345 35.72 -2.17 -23.27
N ILE A 346 36.28 -3.00 -22.39
CA ILE A 346 37.09 -2.54 -21.24
C ILE A 346 38.32 -1.77 -21.75
N ASN A 347 39.02 -2.32 -22.75
CA ASN A 347 40.18 -1.67 -23.36
C ASN A 347 39.79 -0.35 -24.04
N ALA A 348 38.68 -0.30 -24.77
CA ALA A 348 38.22 0.91 -25.45
C ALA A 348 37.85 2.03 -24.47
N VAL A 349 37.25 1.71 -23.32
CA VAL A 349 37.01 2.69 -22.25
C VAL A 349 38.34 3.19 -21.67
N ARG A 350 39.30 2.28 -21.40
CA ARG A 350 40.63 2.64 -20.91
C ARG A 350 41.40 3.53 -21.87
N GLU A 351 41.39 3.21 -23.16
CA GLU A 351 42.09 3.99 -24.19
C GLU A 351 41.44 5.36 -24.41
N LYS A 352 40.11 5.44 -24.44
CA LYS A 352 39.39 6.69 -24.74
C LYS A 352 39.30 7.64 -23.55
N TYR A 353 39.14 7.10 -22.35
CA TYR A 353 38.90 7.88 -21.13
C TYR A 353 40.03 7.79 -20.11
N GLY A 354 41.07 6.99 -20.35
CA GLY A 354 42.25 6.91 -19.48
C GLY A 354 42.04 6.14 -18.18
N ILE A 355 40.93 5.42 -18.03
CA ILE A 355 40.57 4.71 -16.80
C ILE A 355 40.03 3.31 -17.09
N GLU A 356 40.46 2.32 -16.30
CA GLU A 356 40.09 0.92 -16.52
C GLU A 356 38.80 0.54 -15.76
N PRO A 357 37.76 0.06 -16.47
CA PRO A 357 36.56 -0.49 -15.83
C PRO A 357 36.84 -1.69 -14.93
N THR A 358 36.34 -1.68 -13.69
CA THR A 358 36.36 -2.84 -12.79
C THR A 358 35.11 -3.69 -12.94
N MET A 359 33.96 -3.06 -13.10
CA MET A 359 32.66 -3.74 -13.15
C MET A 359 31.79 -3.18 -14.29
N VAL A 360 31.05 -4.06 -14.98
CA VAL A 360 30.13 -3.68 -16.07
C VAL A 360 28.78 -4.36 -15.88
N VAL A 361 27.72 -3.56 -15.79
CA VAL A 361 26.36 -4.01 -15.51
C VAL A 361 25.36 -3.38 -16.49
N GLN A 362 24.34 -4.14 -16.88
CA GLN A 362 23.21 -3.67 -17.67
C GLN A 362 21.91 -3.85 -16.87
N GLY A 363 21.41 -2.79 -16.23
CA GLY A 363 20.25 -2.88 -15.34
C GLY A 363 20.54 -3.84 -14.18
N VAL A 364 19.81 -4.96 -14.12
CA VAL A 364 20.05 -6.02 -13.10
C VAL A 364 21.04 -7.11 -13.57
N LYS A 365 21.50 -7.04 -14.82
CA LYS A 365 22.32 -8.08 -15.45
C LYS A 365 23.80 -7.74 -15.33
N MET A 366 24.52 -8.51 -14.50
CA MET A 366 25.96 -8.36 -14.30
C MET A 366 26.73 -8.96 -15.49
N LEU A 367 27.28 -8.12 -16.36
CA LEU A 367 28.05 -8.58 -17.53
C LEU A 367 29.46 -9.01 -17.11
N TYR A 368 30.11 -8.18 -16.28
CA TYR A 368 31.45 -8.43 -15.73
C TYR A 368 31.55 -7.95 -14.28
N VAL A 369 32.02 -8.84 -13.41
CA VAL A 369 32.30 -8.58 -11.99
C VAL A 369 33.49 -9.50 -11.62
N PRO A 370 34.69 -8.99 -11.33
CA PRO A 370 35.89 -9.80 -11.15
C PRO A 370 35.77 -10.87 -10.05
N VAL A 371 35.05 -10.55 -8.97
CA VAL A 371 34.84 -11.43 -7.80
C VAL A 371 33.91 -12.61 -8.12
N MET A 372 33.09 -12.53 -9.18
CA MET A 372 32.12 -13.57 -9.52
C MET A 372 32.77 -14.73 -10.30
N PRO A 373 32.63 -15.99 -9.83
CA PRO A 373 33.19 -17.15 -10.52
C PRO A 373 32.71 -17.24 -11.97
N GLY A 374 33.65 -17.38 -12.91
CA GLY A 374 33.36 -17.55 -14.33
C GLY A 374 33.14 -16.25 -15.12
N HIS A 375 33.09 -15.07 -14.47
CA HIS A 375 33.01 -13.79 -15.19
C HIS A 375 34.30 -13.47 -15.95
N ILE A 376 35.46 -13.95 -15.48
CA ILE A 376 36.73 -13.87 -16.22
C ILE A 376 36.64 -14.54 -17.59
N LYS A 377 35.92 -15.67 -17.70
CA LYS A 377 35.72 -16.36 -18.99
C LYS A 377 34.83 -15.56 -19.95
N ARG A 378 34.00 -14.63 -19.43
CA ARG A 378 33.11 -13.78 -20.24
C ARG A 378 33.84 -12.66 -20.96
N LEU A 379 35.07 -12.32 -20.55
CA LEU A 379 35.89 -11.32 -21.23
C LEU A 379 36.06 -11.61 -22.73
N LYS A 380 36.13 -12.90 -23.09
CA LYS A 380 36.27 -13.36 -24.49
C LYS A 380 34.95 -13.45 -25.25
N LEU A 381 33.81 -13.23 -24.59
CA LEU A 381 32.49 -13.29 -25.23
C LEU A 381 32.17 -11.94 -25.87
N THR A 382 31.46 -11.98 -27.00
CA THR A 382 31.02 -10.77 -27.70
C THR A 382 29.98 -10.01 -26.89
N MET A 383 30.01 -8.68 -26.99
CA MET A 383 29.04 -7.80 -26.35
C MET A 383 27.61 -8.12 -26.80
N GLN A 384 27.40 -8.49 -28.07
CA GLN A 384 26.10 -8.94 -28.57
C GLN A 384 25.57 -10.18 -27.83
N LYS A 385 26.43 -11.19 -27.59
CA LYS A 385 26.05 -12.42 -26.88
C LYS A 385 25.77 -12.17 -25.40
N LEU A 386 26.54 -11.26 -24.80
CA LEU A 386 26.40 -10.91 -23.39
C LEU A 386 25.18 -10.04 -23.14
N VAL A 387 24.97 -8.98 -23.92
CA VAL A 387 23.87 -8.04 -23.75
C VAL A 387 22.54 -8.66 -24.23
N LYS A 388 22.56 -9.39 -25.36
CA LYS A 388 21.37 -9.91 -26.05
C LYS A 388 20.37 -8.79 -26.40
N PRO A 389 20.74 -7.79 -27.22
CA PRO A 389 19.84 -6.73 -27.61
C PRO A 389 18.67 -7.26 -28.45
N SER A 390 17.51 -6.61 -28.36
CA SER A 390 16.40 -6.79 -29.30
C SER A 390 16.82 -6.29 -30.69
N ALA A 391 16.26 -6.85 -31.77
CA ALA A 391 16.67 -6.56 -33.15
C ALA A 391 16.71 -5.05 -33.51
N ASP A 392 15.86 -4.24 -32.89
CA ASP A 392 15.75 -2.80 -33.20
C ASP A 392 16.66 -1.90 -32.34
N LYS A 393 17.41 -2.44 -31.38
CA LYS A 393 18.23 -1.63 -30.45
C LYS A 393 19.61 -1.32 -31.04
N LYS A 394 19.83 -0.04 -31.36
CA LYS A 394 21.13 0.49 -31.83
C LYS A 394 22.20 0.62 -30.74
N TYR A 395 21.79 0.83 -29.48
CA TYR A 395 22.70 1.01 -28.36
C TYR A 395 22.14 0.46 -27.05
N VAL A 396 23.00 0.36 -26.05
CA VAL A 396 22.66 0.05 -24.65
C VAL A 396 23.43 0.99 -23.72
N ASP A 397 22.78 1.45 -22.66
CA ASP A 397 23.46 2.17 -21.58
C ASP A 397 23.93 1.18 -20.52
N LEU A 398 25.22 1.23 -20.19
CA LEU A 398 25.89 0.36 -19.24
C LEU A 398 26.30 1.16 -18.01
N THR A 399 26.08 0.59 -16.83
CA THR A 399 26.64 1.10 -15.58
C THR A 399 28.03 0.51 -15.43
N VAL A 400 29.02 1.38 -15.32
CA VAL A 400 30.43 1.00 -15.23
C VAL A 400 31.01 1.58 -13.94
N SER A 401 31.69 0.73 -13.19
CA SER A 401 32.44 1.13 -11.99
C SER A 401 33.95 1.07 -12.26
N PHE A 402 34.70 1.84 -11.49
CA PHE A 402 36.13 2.03 -11.67
C PHE A 402 36.87 1.82 -10.36
N ALA A 403 38.13 1.42 -10.44
CA ALA A 403 38.95 1.20 -9.26
C ALA A 403 39.17 2.53 -8.50
N PRO A 404 39.17 2.51 -7.15
CA PRO A 404 39.51 3.68 -6.35
C PRO A 404 40.99 4.07 -6.50
N GLU A 405 41.31 5.31 -6.13
CA GLU A 405 42.70 5.81 -6.08
C GLU A 405 43.54 5.16 -4.96
N THR A 406 42.87 4.64 -3.92
CA THR A 406 43.50 4.05 -2.72
C THR A 406 43.11 2.59 -2.54
N ASP A 407 44.10 1.71 -2.35
CA ASP A 407 43.87 0.29 -2.06
C ASP A 407 43.04 0.12 -0.78
N GLY A 408 41.83 -0.43 -0.91
CA GLY A 408 40.90 -0.71 0.21
C GLY A 408 39.59 0.09 0.22
N GLU A 409 39.39 1.01 -0.72
CA GLU A 409 38.11 1.74 -0.88
C GLU A 409 37.13 1.00 -1.81
N GLU A 410 35.84 1.36 -1.75
CA GLU A 410 34.81 0.80 -2.64
C GLU A 410 35.00 1.32 -4.07
N ASP A 411 34.66 0.49 -5.07
CA ASP A 411 34.66 0.89 -6.49
C ASP A 411 33.85 2.18 -6.70
N LEU A 412 34.44 3.14 -7.40
CA LEU A 412 33.82 4.44 -7.64
C LEU A 412 32.82 4.35 -8.81
N PRO A 413 31.59 4.88 -8.65
CA PRO A 413 30.63 4.92 -9.74
C PRO A 413 31.06 5.98 -10.76
N GLY A 414 31.14 5.61 -12.04
CA GLY A 414 31.38 6.59 -13.11
C GLY A 414 30.12 6.91 -13.93
N PRO A 415 30.24 7.77 -14.95
CA PRO A 415 29.13 8.12 -15.81
C PRO A 415 28.67 6.88 -16.60
N PRO A 416 27.36 6.77 -16.91
CA PRO A 416 26.87 5.68 -17.73
C PRO A 416 27.56 5.67 -19.10
N VAL A 417 27.96 4.48 -19.55
CA VAL A 417 28.63 4.29 -20.84
C VAL A 417 27.61 3.74 -21.85
N ARG A 418 27.29 4.55 -22.84
CA ARG A 418 26.49 4.13 -23.99
C ARG A 418 27.35 3.34 -24.96
N TYR A 419 27.04 2.06 -25.09
CA TYR A 419 27.65 1.17 -26.07
C TYR A 419 26.75 1.06 -27.31
N TYR A 420 27.27 1.45 -28.46
CA TYR A 420 26.62 1.27 -29.76
C TYR A 420 27.06 -0.06 -30.37
N PHE A 421 26.11 -0.87 -30.83
CA PHE A 421 26.40 -2.20 -31.39
C PHE A 421 27.02 -2.15 -32.79
N VAL A 422 26.81 -1.03 -33.48
CA VAL A 422 27.30 -0.76 -34.83
C VAL A 422 27.89 0.65 -34.85
N GLN A 423 29.01 0.82 -35.53
CA GLN A 423 29.57 2.13 -35.80
C GLN A 423 28.68 2.84 -36.83
N GLU A 424 28.14 4.02 -36.49
CA GLU A 424 27.52 4.86 -37.53
C GLU A 424 28.66 5.35 -38.42
N ASP A 425 28.71 4.87 -39.66
CA ASP A 425 29.51 5.49 -40.71
C ASP A 425 28.96 6.91 -40.91
N ASN A 426 29.82 7.91 -40.69
CA ASN A 426 29.51 9.34 -40.83
C ASN A 426 28.92 9.70 -42.20
#